data_AF-A0A482VX55-F1
#
_entry.id   AF-A0A482VX55-F1
#
_cell.length_a   1.000
_cell.length_b   1.000
_cell.length_c   1.000
_cell.angle_alpha   90.00
_cell.angle_beta   90.00
_cell.angle_gamma   90.00
#
_symmetry.space_group_name_H-M   'P 1'
#
loop_
_entity.id
_entity.type
_entity.pdbx_description
1 polymer ?
#
loop_
_entity_poly.entity_id
_entity_poly.type
_entity_poly.pdbx_seq_one_letter_code
_entity_poly.pdbx_strand_id
1 'polypeptide(L)'
;MSTSVSSRVLEALVVVIFVEYWIIQVLQSYYLLKIFETRFLVNYSAFYFGDFVLLTALWTILSSKRNLNFIQQDFILWNVNNSDEKIYNKIKNESNIVSGIILLNFVIALAGGFVYMTANDDDEKVFFIYWYIKENFLEWSTIMEWVIRASHPFTSYFLVLPIYMLILKLWHIKFQVYLLLDHIEKIGKCPSFSDKRFQKEIKTSLVFCIKRHISFLQLNYFLSNFVMSFSICGGLVFISLVFFVLSTQKVFDCLKFQKWYDWNDENKRLYLIFMIAALKPLRLQFSDNIVVNYELAISILKTTFSVLSVLKELV
;
A
#
# COMPACT_ATOMS: atom_id res chain seq x y z
N MET A 1 22.15 10.87 -22.06
CA MET A 1 21.60 10.06 -23.17
C MET A 1 21.34 8.60 -22.78
N SER A 2 22.13 7.99 -21.87
CA SER A 2 21.91 6.62 -21.35
C SER A 2 20.66 6.43 -20.48
N THR A 3 20.11 7.49 -19.89
CA THR A 3 18.88 7.43 -19.08
C THR A 3 17.61 7.19 -19.89
N SER A 4 17.64 7.42 -21.21
CA SER A 4 16.44 7.35 -22.05
C SER A 4 16.04 5.91 -22.44
N VAL A 5 17.01 5.03 -22.66
CA VAL A 5 16.77 3.64 -23.11
C VAL A 5 16.25 2.78 -21.96
N SER A 6 16.84 2.90 -20.77
CA SER A 6 16.40 2.20 -19.56
C SER A 6 14.96 2.56 -19.17
N SER A 7 14.55 3.82 -19.37
CA SER A 7 13.17 4.27 -19.12
C SER A 7 12.14 3.55 -20.00
N ARG A 8 12.46 3.33 -21.29
CA ARG A 8 11.51 2.71 -22.24
C ARG A 8 11.26 1.24 -21.94
N VAL A 9 12.30 0.50 -21.54
CA VAL A 9 12.17 -0.92 -21.18
C VAL A 9 11.32 -1.07 -19.93
N LEU A 10 11.55 -0.23 -18.91
CA LEU A 10 10.76 -0.24 -17.68
C LEU A 10 9.29 0.12 -17.97
N GLU A 11 9.05 1.13 -18.81
CA GLU A 11 7.70 1.52 -19.24
C GLU A 11 6.98 0.38 -19.96
N ALA A 12 7.65 -0.30 -20.90
CA ALA A 12 7.08 -1.46 -21.57
C ALA A 12 6.75 -2.59 -20.58
N LEU A 13 7.64 -2.86 -19.63
CA LEU A 13 7.41 -3.87 -18.58
C LEU A 13 6.20 -3.52 -17.71
N VAL A 14 6.06 -2.26 -17.27
CA VAL A 14 4.89 -1.79 -16.50
C VAL A 14 3.59 -1.98 -17.29
N VAL A 15 3.59 -1.69 -18.60
CA VAL A 15 2.41 -1.88 -19.46
C VAL A 15 2.07 -3.36 -19.60
N VAL A 16 3.06 -4.24 -19.79
CA VAL A 16 2.84 -5.69 -19.90
C VAL A 16 2.21 -6.23 -18.61
N ILE A 17 2.78 -5.92 -17.45
CA ILE A 17 2.26 -6.35 -16.16
C ILE A 17 0.87 -5.75 -15.91
N PHE A 18 0.64 -4.49 -16.28
CA PHE A 18 -0.68 -3.87 -16.14
C PHE A 18 -1.75 -4.62 -16.96
N VAL A 19 -1.45 -4.98 -18.21
CA VAL A 19 -2.36 -5.74 -19.07
C VAL A 19 -2.60 -7.14 -18.51
N GLU A 20 -1.55 -7.82 -18.06
CA GLU A 20 -1.64 -9.15 -17.41
C GLU A 20 -2.62 -9.13 -16.24
N TYR A 21 -2.40 -8.25 -15.26
CA TYR A 21 -3.27 -8.16 -14.09
C TYR A 21 -4.67 -7.61 -14.40
N TRP A 22 -4.82 -6.77 -15.43
CA TRP A 22 -6.13 -6.31 -15.86
C TRP A 22 -6.96 -7.47 -16.43
N ILE A 23 -6.35 -8.35 -17.23
CA ILE A 23 -7.00 -9.56 -17.75
C ILE A 23 -7.41 -10.48 -16.59
N ILE A 24 -6.49 -10.73 -15.64
CA ILE A 24 -6.78 -11.54 -14.44
C ILE A 24 -7.97 -10.95 -13.68
N GLN A 25 -7.98 -9.63 -13.48
CA GLN A 25 -9.05 -8.95 -12.75
C GLN A 25 -10.41 -9.07 -13.45
N VAL A 26 -10.46 -8.82 -14.77
CA VAL A 26 -11.69 -8.94 -15.56
C VAL A 26 -12.23 -10.37 -15.52
N LEU A 27 -11.34 -11.35 -15.68
CA LEU A 27 -11.69 -12.76 -15.62
C LEU A 27 -12.24 -13.14 -14.23
N GLN A 28 -11.55 -12.74 -13.17
CA GLN A 28 -11.97 -13.02 -11.80
C GLN A 28 -13.30 -12.33 -11.46
N SER A 29 -13.49 -11.08 -11.87
CA SER A 29 -14.77 -10.37 -11.73
C SER A 29 -15.90 -11.11 -12.44
N TYR A 30 -15.67 -11.60 -13.68
CA TYR A 30 -16.66 -12.38 -14.42
C TYR A 30 -17.05 -13.66 -13.69
N TYR A 31 -16.07 -14.44 -13.20
CA TYR A 31 -16.34 -15.68 -12.46
C TYR A 31 -17.05 -15.42 -11.13
N LEU A 32 -16.64 -14.37 -10.42
CA LEU A 32 -17.26 -13.95 -9.16
C LEU A 32 -18.73 -13.55 -9.36
N LEU A 33 -19.06 -12.88 -10.46
CA LEU A 33 -20.43 -12.53 -10.81
C LEU A 33 -21.25 -13.73 -11.31
N LYS A 34 -20.63 -14.66 -12.05
CA LYS A 34 -21.32 -15.81 -12.63
C LYS A 34 -21.64 -16.90 -11.61
N ILE A 35 -20.67 -17.25 -10.75
CA ILE A 35 -20.81 -18.32 -9.76
C ILE A 35 -21.47 -17.80 -8.48
N PHE A 36 -21.16 -16.55 -8.10
CA PHE A 36 -21.60 -15.87 -6.87
C PHE A 36 -21.76 -16.78 -5.64
N GLU A 37 -20.73 -17.59 -5.35
CA GLU A 37 -20.66 -18.38 -4.13
C GLU A 37 -19.86 -17.63 -3.05
N THR A 38 -20.44 -17.50 -1.85
CA THR A 38 -19.77 -16.85 -0.71
C THR A 38 -18.42 -17.49 -0.37
N ARG A 39 -18.31 -18.82 -0.51
CA ARG A 39 -17.05 -19.54 -0.27
C ARG A 39 -15.97 -19.11 -1.26
N PHE A 40 -16.32 -19.00 -2.53
CA PHE A 40 -15.42 -18.53 -3.58
C PHE A 40 -14.96 -17.09 -3.30
N LEU A 41 -15.90 -16.19 -2.95
CA LEU A 41 -15.58 -14.82 -2.58
C LEU A 41 -14.61 -14.76 -1.39
N VAL A 42 -14.88 -15.50 -0.31
CA VAL A 42 -14.04 -15.47 0.90
C VAL A 42 -12.62 -15.99 0.62
N ASN A 43 -12.49 -17.05 -0.16
CA ASN A 43 -11.18 -17.65 -0.46
C ASN A 43 -10.31 -16.74 -1.35
N TYR A 44 -10.91 -16.09 -2.37
CA TYR A 44 -10.14 -15.35 -3.37
C TYR A 44 -10.19 -13.83 -3.21
N SER A 45 -11.02 -13.29 -2.30
CA SER A 45 -11.19 -11.83 -2.14
C SER A 45 -9.90 -11.09 -1.76
N ALA A 46 -9.05 -11.68 -0.91
CA ALA A 46 -7.80 -11.06 -0.50
C ALA A 46 -6.89 -10.73 -1.70
N PHE A 47 -6.74 -11.68 -2.62
CA PHE A 47 -5.98 -11.48 -3.85
C PHE A 47 -6.70 -10.58 -4.83
N TYR A 48 -8.02 -10.74 -4.98
CA TYR A 48 -8.82 -9.87 -5.85
C TYR A 48 -8.70 -8.39 -5.51
N PHE A 49 -8.76 -8.04 -4.22
CA PHE A 49 -8.57 -6.65 -3.78
C PHE A 49 -7.10 -6.24 -3.79
N GLY A 50 -6.17 -7.18 -3.57
CA GLY A 50 -4.74 -6.95 -3.70
C GLY A 50 -4.35 -6.53 -5.13
N ASP A 51 -4.92 -7.21 -6.12
CA ASP A 51 -4.72 -6.91 -7.54
C ASP A 51 -5.29 -5.54 -7.91
N PHE A 52 -6.39 -5.09 -7.29
CA PHE A 52 -6.84 -3.70 -7.43
C PHE A 52 -5.84 -2.68 -6.89
N VAL A 53 -5.17 -2.95 -5.76
CA VAL A 53 -4.10 -2.08 -5.25
C VAL A 53 -2.95 -2.03 -6.25
N LEU A 54 -2.56 -3.18 -6.80
CA LEU A 54 -1.49 -3.26 -7.81
C LEU A 54 -1.85 -2.51 -9.10
N LEU A 55 -3.07 -2.69 -9.63
CA LEU A 55 -3.53 -1.96 -10.81
C LEU A 55 -3.57 -0.45 -10.55
N THR A 56 -3.98 -0.02 -9.35
CA THR A 56 -3.94 1.39 -8.94
C THR A 56 -2.51 1.92 -8.86
N ALA A 57 -1.58 1.10 -8.36
CA ALA A 57 -0.15 1.41 -8.31
C ALA A 57 0.46 1.57 -9.70
N LEU A 58 0.23 0.60 -10.60
CA LEU A 58 0.69 0.64 -11.99
C LEU A 58 0.07 1.81 -12.76
N TRP A 59 -1.23 2.06 -12.59
CA TRP A 59 -1.90 3.23 -13.16
C TRP A 59 -1.29 4.53 -12.66
N THR A 60 -0.94 4.61 -11.38
CA THR A 60 -0.26 5.76 -10.79
C THR A 60 1.11 5.96 -11.43
N ILE A 61 1.90 4.91 -11.64
CA ILE A 61 3.19 4.98 -12.33
C ILE A 61 3.01 5.52 -13.76
N LEU A 62 2.08 4.95 -14.53
CA LEU A 62 1.82 5.37 -15.91
C LEU A 62 1.33 6.83 -15.98
N SER A 63 0.43 7.22 -15.09
CA SER A 63 -0.09 8.59 -14.99
C SER A 63 0.95 9.57 -14.44
N SER A 64 1.89 9.09 -13.62
CA SER A 64 2.88 9.94 -12.96
C SER A 64 3.78 10.66 -13.95
N LYS A 65 4.06 10.11 -15.13
CA LYS A 65 4.91 10.79 -16.13
C LYS A 65 4.27 12.10 -16.61
N ARG A 66 2.95 12.11 -16.76
CA ARG A 66 2.18 13.33 -17.08
C ARG A 66 2.15 14.29 -15.89
N ASN A 67 2.00 13.76 -14.68
CA ASN A 67 1.83 14.56 -13.46
C ASN A 67 3.15 15.06 -12.85
N LEU A 68 4.27 14.37 -13.05
CA LEU A 68 5.59 14.72 -12.53
C LEU A 68 6.13 15.97 -13.23
N ASN A 69 5.87 16.11 -14.53
CA ASN A 69 6.19 17.34 -15.27
C ASN A 69 5.48 18.55 -14.66
N PHE A 70 4.21 18.39 -14.28
CA PHE A 70 3.44 19.43 -13.58
C PHE A 70 4.07 19.79 -12.22
N ILE A 71 4.39 18.77 -11.41
CA ILE A 71 4.95 19.00 -10.06
C ILE A 71 6.37 19.60 -10.10
N GLN A 72 7.23 19.15 -11.02
CA GLN A 72 8.60 19.65 -11.13
C GLN A 72 8.68 21.08 -11.66
N GLN A 73 7.76 21.47 -12.56
CA GLN A 73 7.78 22.81 -13.15
C GLN A 73 7.26 23.88 -12.18
N ASP A 74 6.30 23.54 -11.32
CA ASP A 74 5.62 24.55 -10.49
C ASP A 74 6.16 24.66 -9.06
N PHE A 75 6.90 23.66 -8.58
CA PHE A 75 7.32 23.59 -7.18
C PHE A 75 8.82 23.74 -6.98
N ILE A 76 9.30 24.99 -6.90
CA ILE A 76 10.68 25.30 -6.49
C ILE A 76 10.86 24.85 -5.03
N LEU A 77 11.68 23.82 -4.80
CA LEU A 77 12.01 23.32 -3.47
C LEU A 77 12.99 24.28 -2.79
N TRP A 78 12.73 24.64 -1.53
CA TRP A 78 13.71 25.42 -0.76
C TRP A 78 14.89 24.54 -0.40
N ASN A 79 16.08 25.12 -0.50
CA ASN A 79 17.29 24.48 -0.03
C ASN A 79 17.29 24.44 1.51
N VAL A 80 17.37 23.23 2.07
CA VAL A 80 17.37 22.99 3.51
C VAL A 80 18.61 23.61 4.17
N ASN A 81 19.68 23.87 3.41
CA ASN A 81 20.93 24.43 3.92
C ASN A 81 20.81 25.87 4.44
N ASN A 82 19.76 26.60 4.07
CA ASN A 82 19.52 27.97 4.53
C ASN A 82 18.73 28.05 5.85
N SER A 83 18.38 26.90 6.42
CA SER A 83 17.58 26.83 7.66
C SER A 83 18.45 26.88 8.92
N ASP A 84 17.83 27.24 10.04
CA ASP A 84 18.49 27.18 11.34
C ASP A 84 18.94 25.75 11.65
N GLU A 85 20.11 25.61 12.29
CA GLU A 85 20.74 24.33 12.58
C GLU A 85 19.78 23.35 13.31
N LYS A 86 18.93 23.87 14.19
CA LYS A 86 17.90 23.09 14.90
C LYS A 86 16.89 22.46 13.94
N ILE A 87 16.42 23.20 12.95
CA ILE A 87 15.43 22.72 11.98
C ILE A 87 16.09 21.76 10.99
N TYR A 88 17.30 22.10 10.54
CA TYR A 88 18.10 21.22 9.70
C TYR A 88 18.31 19.84 10.36
N ASN A 89 18.76 19.81 11.61
CA ASN A 89 19.00 18.57 12.35
C ASN A 89 17.71 17.77 12.57
N LYS A 90 16.57 18.45 12.81
CA LYS A 90 15.26 17.81 12.91
C LYS A 90 14.85 17.15 11.59
N ILE A 91 14.94 17.87 10.47
CA ILE A 91 14.61 17.37 9.13
C ILE A 91 15.51 16.18 8.79
N LYS A 92 16.82 16.28 9.05
CA LYS A 92 17.79 15.20 8.79
C LYS A 92 17.45 13.94 9.58
N ASN A 93 17.16 14.07 10.87
CA ASN A 93 16.81 12.92 11.71
C ASN A 93 15.51 12.24 11.24
N GLU A 94 14.45 13.01 11.02
CA GLU A 94 13.18 12.47 10.53
C GLU A 94 13.33 11.81 9.14
N SER A 95 14.07 12.44 8.23
CA SER A 95 14.36 11.89 6.89
C SER A 95 15.12 10.57 6.96
N ASN A 96 16.09 10.44 7.86
CA ASN A 96 16.85 9.19 8.04
C ASN A 96 15.95 8.05 8.54
N ILE A 97 15.07 8.33 9.51
CA ILE A 97 14.13 7.34 10.06
C ILE A 97 13.19 6.86 8.94
N VAL A 98 12.59 7.78 8.20
CA VAL A 98 11.64 7.45 7.12
C VAL A 98 12.33 6.66 6.01
N SER A 99 13.53 7.05 5.62
CA SER A 99 14.31 6.33 4.60
C SER A 99 14.65 4.92 5.04
N GLY A 100 15.01 4.73 6.32
CA GLY A 100 15.25 3.41 6.90
C GLY A 100 14.01 2.52 6.86
N ILE A 101 12.84 3.05 7.22
CA ILE A 101 11.56 2.30 7.18
C ILE A 101 11.19 1.94 5.73
N ILE A 102 11.34 2.87 4.79
CA ILE A 102 11.07 2.61 3.36
C ILE A 102 12.00 1.51 2.83
N LEU A 103 13.30 1.59 3.13
CA LEU A 103 14.28 0.60 2.69
C LEU A 103 13.97 -0.79 3.25
N LEU A 104 13.65 -0.87 4.55
CA LEU A 104 13.28 -2.15 5.18
C LEU A 104 12.04 -2.77 4.52
N ASN A 105 10.97 -1.98 4.34
CA ASN A 105 9.75 -2.46 3.69
C ASN A 105 9.99 -2.86 2.23
N PHE A 106 10.87 -2.15 1.52
CA PHE A 106 11.25 -2.49 0.16
C PHE A 106 11.93 -3.86 0.09
N VAL A 107 12.86 -4.14 1.00
CA VAL A 107 13.54 -5.45 1.10
C VAL A 107 12.54 -6.56 1.43
N ILE A 108 11.61 -6.32 2.37
CA ILE A 108 10.56 -7.28 2.73
C ILE A 108 9.65 -7.57 1.53
N ALA A 109 9.24 -6.53 0.79
CA ALA A 109 8.38 -6.69 -0.37
C ALA A 109 9.06 -7.50 -1.48
N LEU A 110 10.33 -7.19 -1.80
CA LEU A 110 11.09 -7.96 -2.78
C LEU A 110 11.29 -9.41 -2.34
N ALA A 111 11.66 -9.65 -1.08
CA ALA A 111 11.78 -11.00 -0.53
C ALA A 111 10.45 -11.76 -0.67
N GLY A 112 9.32 -11.10 -0.37
CA GLY A 112 7.98 -11.64 -0.60
C GLY A 112 7.73 -12.00 -2.06
N GLY A 113 8.06 -11.11 -3.00
CA GLY A 113 7.93 -11.36 -4.44
C GLY A 113 8.74 -12.57 -4.91
N PHE A 114 9.96 -12.76 -4.38
CA PHE A 114 10.77 -13.95 -4.66
C PHE A 114 10.20 -15.22 -4.03
N VAL A 115 9.64 -15.14 -2.81
CA VAL A 115 8.96 -16.29 -2.19
C VAL A 115 7.74 -16.70 -3.02
N TYR A 116 6.94 -15.75 -3.51
CA TYR A 116 5.78 -16.05 -4.38
C TYR A 116 6.15 -16.59 -5.77
N MET A 117 7.38 -16.39 -6.21
CA MET A 117 7.89 -17.02 -7.44
C MET A 117 8.04 -18.54 -7.26
N THR A 118 8.25 -19.04 -6.04
CA THR A 118 8.36 -20.49 -5.78
C THR A 118 6.99 -21.17 -5.87
N ALA A 119 6.93 -22.32 -6.55
CA ALA A 119 5.69 -23.08 -6.70
C ALA A 119 5.32 -23.80 -5.39
N ASN A 120 4.05 -23.70 -5.01
CA ASN A 120 3.46 -24.43 -3.89
C ASN A 120 2.17 -25.13 -4.33
N ASP A 121 1.96 -26.36 -3.83
CA ASP A 121 0.81 -27.20 -4.17
C ASP A 121 -0.54 -26.58 -3.72
N ASP A 122 -0.49 -25.65 -2.76
CA ASP A 122 -1.67 -24.95 -2.25
C ASP A 122 -2.01 -23.67 -3.03
N ASP A 123 -1.21 -23.27 -4.02
CA ASP A 123 -1.41 -22.00 -4.72
C ASP A 123 -2.75 -21.94 -5.45
N GLU A 124 -3.27 -23.05 -5.96
CA GLU A 124 -4.58 -23.14 -6.62
C GLU A 124 -5.74 -22.81 -5.66
N LYS A 125 -5.57 -23.06 -4.36
CA LYS A 125 -6.61 -22.77 -3.35
C LYS A 125 -6.65 -21.29 -2.97
N VAL A 126 -5.57 -20.58 -3.26
CA VAL A 126 -5.30 -19.22 -2.77
C VAL A 126 -5.41 -18.21 -3.91
N PHE A 127 -4.87 -18.55 -5.08
CA PHE A 127 -4.85 -17.71 -6.27
C PHE A 127 -5.82 -18.25 -7.33
N PHE A 128 -6.84 -17.44 -7.63
CA PHE A 128 -7.85 -17.78 -8.64
C PHE A 128 -7.26 -18.14 -10.00
N ILE A 129 -6.21 -17.41 -10.43
CA ILE A 129 -5.66 -17.57 -11.78
C ILE A 129 -5.02 -18.94 -12.00
N TYR A 130 -4.36 -19.52 -11.00
CA TYR A 130 -3.75 -20.85 -11.13
C TYR A 130 -4.82 -21.94 -11.20
N TRP A 131 -5.86 -21.84 -10.36
CA TRP A 131 -7.03 -22.71 -10.47
C TRP A 131 -7.66 -22.64 -11.87
N TYR A 132 -7.86 -21.43 -12.39
CA TYR A 132 -8.44 -21.22 -13.71
C TYR A 132 -7.58 -21.81 -14.83
N ILE A 133 -6.26 -21.59 -14.79
CA ILE A 133 -5.33 -22.11 -15.78
C ILE A 133 -5.34 -23.63 -15.79
N LYS A 134 -5.28 -24.27 -14.63
CA LYS A 134 -5.26 -25.72 -14.52
C LYS A 134 -6.54 -26.37 -15.03
N GLU A 135 -7.69 -25.77 -14.75
CA GLU A 135 -8.99 -26.29 -15.17
C GLU A 135 -9.25 -26.12 -16.68
N ASN A 136 -8.75 -25.03 -17.29
CA ASN A 136 -9.08 -24.68 -18.68
C ASN A 136 -7.94 -24.95 -19.69
N PHE A 137 -6.69 -25.06 -19.23
CA PHE A 137 -5.49 -25.16 -20.07
C PHE A 137 -4.53 -26.26 -19.60
N LEU A 138 -5.02 -27.49 -19.47
CA LEU A 138 -4.24 -28.64 -18.96
C LEU A 138 -2.85 -28.80 -19.60
N GLU A 139 -2.74 -28.64 -20.93
CA GLU A 139 -1.47 -28.82 -21.66
C GLU A 139 -0.47 -27.67 -21.46
N TRP A 140 -0.97 -26.45 -21.23
CA TRP A 140 -0.16 -25.23 -21.17
C TRP A 140 -0.03 -24.67 -19.74
N SER A 141 -0.62 -25.35 -18.76
CA SER A 141 -0.76 -24.86 -17.39
C SER A 141 0.59 -24.53 -16.77
N THR A 142 1.56 -25.44 -16.87
CA THR A 142 2.91 -25.24 -16.35
C THR A 142 3.59 -24.01 -16.95
N ILE A 143 3.48 -23.80 -18.26
CA ILE A 143 4.13 -22.65 -18.92
C ILE A 143 3.46 -21.35 -18.49
N MET A 144 2.13 -21.30 -18.49
CA MET A 144 1.38 -20.10 -18.08
C MET A 144 1.62 -19.75 -16.60
N GLU A 145 1.64 -20.76 -15.72
CA GLU A 145 1.97 -20.57 -14.31
C GLU A 145 3.36 -19.97 -14.12
N TRP A 146 4.38 -20.46 -14.85
CA TRP A 146 5.74 -19.91 -14.76
C TRP A 146 5.83 -18.47 -15.28
N VAL A 147 5.06 -18.13 -16.32
CA VAL A 147 5.00 -16.75 -16.84
C VAL A 147 4.46 -15.78 -15.77
N ILE A 148 3.36 -16.15 -15.12
CA ILE A 148 2.78 -15.34 -14.04
C ILE A 148 3.72 -15.33 -12.83
N ARG A 149 4.31 -16.46 -12.46
CA ARG A 149 5.24 -16.52 -11.32
C ARG A 149 6.48 -15.67 -11.52
N ALA A 150 7.00 -15.62 -12.74
CA ALA A 150 8.14 -14.78 -13.09
C ALA A 150 7.83 -13.28 -13.02
N SER A 151 6.55 -12.87 -13.06
CA SER A 151 6.15 -11.47 -12.90
C SER A 151 6.13 -11.01 -11.43
N HIS A 152 6.03 -11.93 -10.45
CA HIS A 152 5.90 -11.60 -9.01
C HIS A 152 7.02 -10.72 -8.41
N PRO A 153 8.31 -10.93 -8.72
CA PRO A 153 9.35 -10.03 -8.23
C PRO A 153 9.17 -8.61 -8.76
N PHE A 154 8.75 -8.45 -10.02
CA PHE A 154 8.49 -7.14 -10.60
C PHE A 154 7.22 -6.50 -10.04
N THR A 155 6.17 -7.29 -9.79
CA THR A 155 4.91 -6.78 -9.24
C THR A 155 5.12 -6.30 -7.82
N SER A 156 5.90 -7.02 -7.00
CA SER A 156 6.29 -6.58 -5.66
C SER A 156 7.03 -5.24 -5.68
N TYR A 157 7.95 -5.04 -6.64
CA TYR A 157 8.65 -3.78 -6.86
C TYR A 157 7.69 -2.64 -7.27
N PHE A 158 6.83 -2.87 -8.25
CA PHE A 158 5.90 -1.85 -8.76
C PHE A 158 4.76 -1.53 -7.80
N LEU A 159 4.37 -2.47 -6.94
CA LEU A 159 3.36 -2.25 -5.91
C LEU A 159 3.83 -1.21 -4.89
N VAL A 160 5.07 -1.32 -4.42
CA VAL A 160 5.60 -0.46 -3.35
C VAL A 160 6.10 0.89 -3.86
N LEU A 161 6.56 0.96 -5.11
CA LEU A 161 7.16 2.16 -5.70
C LEU A 161 6.27 3.43 -5.59
N PRO A 162 5.01 3.45 -6.08
CA PRO A 162 4.18 4.66 -6.03
C PRO A 162 3.78 5.03 -4.60
N ILE A 163 3.64 4.04 -3.71
CA ILE A 163 3.37 4.27 -2.29
C ILE A 163 4.57 4.99 -1.66
N TYR A 164 5.80 4.55 -1.93
CA TYR A 164 6.99 5.23 -1.43
C TYR A 164 7.19 6.60 -2.05
N MET A 165 6.93 6.78 -3.34
CA MET A 165 6.93 8.10 -3.97
C MET A 165 5.93 9.05 -3.30
N LEU A 166 4.74 8.56 -2.96
CA LEU A 166 3.71 9.32 -2.25
C LEU A 166 4.17 9.71 -0.84
N ILE A 167 4.70 8.75 -0.07
CA ILE A 167 5.24 8.98 1.28
C ILE A 167 6.36 10.02 1.23
N LEU A 168 7.36 9.84 0.37
CA LEU A 168 8.47 10.78 0.23
C LEU A 168 7.98 12.18 -0.12
N LYS A 169 7.01 12.31 -1.03
CA LYS A 169 6.40 13.62 -1.37
C LYS A 169 5.69 14.27 -0.19
N LEU A 170 4.88 13.51 0.55
CA LEU A 170 4.20 14.03 1.75
C LEU A 170 5.21 14.50 2.81
N TRP A 171 6.28 13.76 3.01
CA TRP A 171 7.37 14.14 3.90
C TRP A 171 8.12 15.39 3.41
N HIS A 172 8.40 15.50 2.11
CA HIS A 172 8.97 16.71 1.54
C HIS A 172 8.07 17.94 1.76
N ILE A 173 6.75 17.81 1.57
CA ILE A 173 5.80 18.90 1.84
C ILE A 173 5.86 19.29 3.32
N LYS A 174 5.85 18.30 4.23
CA LYS A 174 5.99 18.54 5.67
C LYS A 174 7.25 19.34 6.00
N PHE A 175 8.39 19.00 5.40
CA PHE A 175 9.64 19.74 5.61
C PHE A 175 9.58 21.16 5.03
N GLN A 176 8.94 21.35 3.87
CA GLN A 176 8.75 22.68 3.29
C GLN A 176 7.81 23.55 4.16
N VAL A 177 6.84 22.94 4.84
CA VAL A 177 6.02 23.64 5.84
C VAL A 177 6.86 24.05 7.05
N TYR A 178 7.76 23.19 7.56
CA TYR A 178 8.69 23.58 8.63
C TYR A 178 9.55 24.79 8.26
N LEU A 179 10.08 24.82 7.04
CA LEU A 179 10.85 25.96 6.57
C LEU A 179 9.98 27.22 6.41
N LEU A 180 8.75 27.08 5.91
CA LEU A 180 7.84 28.21 5.78
C LEU A 180 7.50 28.82 7.15
N LEU A 181 7.25 27.97 8.16
CA LEU A 181 6.97 28.43 9.52
C LEU A 181 8.16 29.17 10.13
N ASP A 182 9.38 28.65 9.94
CA ASP A 182 10.62 29.32 10.36
C ASP A 182 10.79 30.68 9.69
N HIS A 183 10.54 30.75 8.38
CA HIS A 183 10.59 31.99 7.63
C HIS A 183 9.56 33.01 8.18
N ILE A 184 8.33 32.58 8.45
CA ILE A 184 7.29 33.44 9.04
C ILE A 184 7.69 33.95 10.42
N GLU A 185 8.29 33.12 11.27
CA GLU A 185 8.75 33.53 12.60
C GLU A 185 9.84 34.61 12.55
N LYS A 186 10.65 34.61 11.47
CA LYS A 186 11.68 35.62 11.22
C LYS A 186 11.10 36.93 10.66
N ILE A 187 9.94 36.88 9.98
CA ILE A 187 9.22 38.08 9.51
C ILE A 187 8.63 38.81 10.72
N GLY A 188 9.39 39.73 11.30
CA GLY A 188 8.93 40.58 12.41
C GLY A 188 9.99 40.89 13.47
N LYS A 189 11.14 40.21 13.46
CA LYS A 189 12.22 40.43 14.44
C LYS A 189 13.06 41.71 14.17
N CYS A 190 12.54 42.68 13.42
CA CYS A 190 13.26 43.92 13.07
C CYS A 190 12.73 45.13 13.85
N PRO A 191 13.61 46.03 14.33
CA PRO A 191 13.27 46.99 15.39
C PRO A 191 12.53 48.26 14.93
N SER A 192 12.39 48.56 13.64
CA SER A 192 11.80 49.83 13.17
C SER A 192 10.65 49.64 12.18
N PHE A 193 9.42 49.70 12.69
CA PHE A 193 8.19 49.63 11.87
C PHE A 193 8.01 50.82 10.91
N SER A 194 8.74 51.93 11.13
CA SER A 194 8.59 53.16 10.36
C SER A 194 9.43 53.19 9.07
N ASP A 195 10.37 52.26 8.88
CA ASP A 195 11.21 52.23 7.68
C ASP A 195 10.43 51.70 6.46
N LYS A 196 10.32 52.53 5.41
CA LYS A 196 9.69 52.16 4.14
C LYS A 196 10.37 50.95 3.47
N ARG A 197 11.68 50.77 3.65
CA ARG A 197 12.42 49.60 3.12
C ARG A 197 11.97 48.32 3.81
N PHE A 198 11.87 48.37 5.13
CA PHE A 198 11.39 47.26 5.95
C PHE A 198 9.95 46.85 5.60
N GLN A 199 9.05 47.83 5.43
CA GLN A 199 7.67 47.55 5.01
C GLN A 199 7.59 46.89 3.62
N LYS A 200 8.49 47.29 2.70
CA LYS A 200 8.59 46.66 1.37
C LYS A 200 9.09 45.22 1.45
N GLU A 201 10.03 44.94 2.34
CA GLU A 201 10.55 43.60 2.59
C GLU A 201 9.47 42.69 3.19
N ILE A 202 8.78 43.12 4.25
CA ILE A 202 7.63 42.38 4.83
C ILE A 202 6.60 42.07 3.75
N LYS A 203 6.20 43.07 2.95
CA LYS A 203 5.23 42.88 1.88
C LYS A 203 5.68 41.80 0.90
N THR A 204 6.96 41.79 0.52
CA THR A 204 7.52 40.81 -0.40
C THR A 204 7.51 39.41 0.19
N SER A 205 7.93 39.26 1.46
CA SER A 205 7.93 37.99 2.17
C SER A 205 6.52 37.45 2.40
N LEU A 206 5.54 38.29 2.74
CA LEU A 206 4.14 37.89 2.88
C LEU A 206 3.53 37.44 1.54
N VAL A 207 3.75 38.18 0.45
CA VAL A 207 3.29 37.77 -0.89
C VAL A 207 3.89 36.41 -1.27
N PHE A 208 5.14 36.18 -0.93
CA PHE A 208 5.81 34.90 -1.13
C PHE A 208 5.17 33.77 -0.30
N CYS A 209 4.92 33.99 0.99
CA CYS A 209 4.22 33.02 1.85
C CYS A 209 2.83 32.68 1.32
N ILE A 210 2.05 33.68 0.87
CA ILE A 210 0.71 33.48 0.29
C ILE A 210 0.79 32.62 -0.98
N LYS A 211 1.68 32.97 -1.92
CA LYS A 211 1.88 32.18 -3.14
C LYS A 211 2.25 30.74 -2.81
N ARG A 212 3.14 30.53 -1.84
CA ARG A 212 3.58 29.20 -1.41
C ARG A 212 2.45 28.39 -0.77
N HIS A 213 1.64 29.02 0.08
CA HIS A 213 0.48 28.37 0.68
C HIS A 213 -0.55 27.93 -0.37
N ILE A 214 -0.83 28.77 -1.37
CA ILE A 214 -1.71 28.41 -2.49
C ILE A 214 -1.15 27.19 -3.25
N SER A 215 0.15 27.14 -3.52
CA SER A 215 0.78 25.96 -4.14
C SER A 215 0.65 24.69 -3.29
N PHE A 216 0.74 24.80 -1.97
CA PHE A 216 0.52 23.65 -1.07
C PHE A 216 -0.93 23.14 -1.13
N LEU A 217 -1.91 24.04 -1.18
CA LEU A 217 -3.33 23.65 -1.30
C LEU A 217 -3.60 22.90 -2.61
N GLN A 218 -3.06 23.37 -3.73
CA GLN A 218 -3.18 22.69 -5.03
C GLN A 218 -2.54 21.30 -5.00
N LEU A 219 -1.35 21.18 -4.40
CA LEU A 219 -0.66 19.90 -4.25
C LEU A 219 -1.42 18.94 -3.33
N ASN A 220 -2.02 19.44 -2.25
CA ASN A 220 -2.83 18.65 -1.32
C ASN A 220 -4.05 18.06 -2.02
N TYR A 221 -4.76 18.84 -2.84
CA TYR A 221 -5.90 18.34 -3.62
C TYR A 221 -5.49 17.18 -4.54
N PHE A 222 -4.35 17.32 -5.24
CA PHE A 222 -3.82 16.26 -6.09
C PHE A 222 -3.45 15.01 -5.30
N LEU A 223 -2.72 15.15 -4.18
CA LEU A 223 -2.28 14.02 -3.36
C LEU A 223 -3.44 13.33 -2.63
N SER A 224 -4.47 14.10 -2.24
CA SER A 224 -5.66 13.59 -1.56
C SER A 224 -6.36 12.50 -2.39
N ASN A 225 -6.46 12.69 -3.72
CA ASN A 225 -7.06 11.69 -4.60
C ASN A 225 -6.29 10.36 -4.62
N PHE A 226 -4.95 10.40 -4.59
CA PHE A 226 -4.13 9.18 -4.49
C PHE A 226 -4.28 8.52 -3.12
N VAL A 227 -4.18 9.31 -2.04
CA VAL A 227 -4.34 8.81 -0.67
C VAL A 227 -5.70 8.14 -0.52
N MET A 228 -6.78 8.78 -0.97
CA MET A 228 -8.13 8.23 -0.91
C MET A 228 -8.23 6.91 -1.69
N SER A 229 -7.70 6.85 -2.90
CA SER A 229 -7.73 5.63 -3.73
C SER A 229 -6.98 4.47 -3.05
N PHE A 230 -5.76 4.69 -2.59
CA PHE A 230 -4.98 3.67 -1.87
C PHE A 230 -5.60 3.28 -0.53
N SER A 231 -6.20 4.22 0.20
CA SER A 231 -6.89 3.93 1.46
C SER A 231 -8.12 3.05 1.27
N ILE A 232 -8.93 3.31 0.22
CA ILE A 232 -10.09 2.47 -0.11
C ILE A 232 -9.63 1.06 -0.46
N CYS A 233 -8.67 0.92 -1.40
CA CYS A 233 -8.18 -0.39 -1.81
C CYS A 233 -7.50 -1.13 -0.64
N GLY A 234 -6.67 -0.45 0.14
CA GLY A 234 -6.01 -1.03 1.32
C GLY A 234 -7.00 -1.46 2.40
N GLY A 235 -8.08 -0.69 2.62
CA GLY A 235 -9.16 -1.05 3.54
C GLY A 235 -9.91 -2.31 3.08
N LEU A 236 -10.20 -2.43 1.79
CA LEU A 236 -10.82 -3.63 1.21
C LEU A 236 -9.92 -4.85 1.34
N VAL A 237 -8.63 -4.72 1.05
CA VAL A 237 -7.63 -5.79 1.26
C VAL A 237 -7.60 -6.20 2.73
N PHE A 238 -7.53 -5.25 3.66
CA PHE A 238 -7.51 -5.55 5.09
C PHE A 238 -8.77 -6.31 5.53
N ILE A 239 -9.96 -5.84 5.13
CA ILE A 239 -11.23 -6.51 5.43
C ILE A 239 -11.23 -7.94 4.87
N SER A 240 -10.82 -8.12 3.62
CA SER A 240 -10.79 -9.44 2.98
C SER A 240 -9.79 -10.40 3.63
N LEU A 241 -8.62 -9.92 4.06
CA LEU A 241 -7.65 -10.71 4.84
C LEU A 241 -8.25 -11.13 6.19
N VAL A 242 -8.97 -10.24 6.88
CA VAL A 242 -9.66 -10.59 8.12
C VAL A 242 -10.70 -11.67 7.87
N PHE A 243 -11.52 -11.55 6.83
CA PHE A 243 -12.51 -12.59 6.47
C PHE A 243 -11.85 -13.93 6.10
N PHE A 244 -10.75 -13.90 5.36
CA PHE A 244 -9.98 -15.08 5.01
C PHE A 244 -9.45 -15.80 6.27
N VAL A 245 -8.82 -15.06 7.19
CA VAL A 245 -8.32 -15.61 8.46
C VAL A 245 -9.47 -16.17 9.31
N LEU A 246 -10.59 -15.45 9.44
CA LEU A 246 -11.76 -15.92 10.19
C LEU A 246 -12.40 -17.17 9.57
N SER A 247 -12.37 -17.30 8.24
CA SER A 247 -12.87 -18.49 7.53
C SER A 247 -12.12 -19.76 7.98
N THR A 248 -10.80 -19.66 8.13
CA THR A 248 -9.98 -20.79 8.60
C THR A 248 -10.29 -21.18 10.05
N GLN A 249 -10.65 -20.22 10.90
CA GLN A 249 -11.03 -20.49 12.29
C GLN A 249 -12.38 -21.22 12.40
N LYS A 250 -13.36 -20.91 11.54
CA LYS A 250 -14.65 -21.61 11.56
C LYS A 250 -14.54 -23.11 11.32
N VAL A 251 -13.56 -23.55 10.52
CA VAL A 251 -13.30 -24.98 10.30
C VAL A 251 -12.93 -25.66 11.61
N PHE A 252 -12.07 -25.03 12.41
CA PHE A 252 -11.71 -25.53 13.73
C PHE A 252 -12.91 -25.59 14.68
N ASP A 253 -13.75 -24.55 14.70
CA ASP A 253 -14.96 -24.54 15.53
C ASP A 253 -15.94 -25.63 15.13
N CYS A 254 -16.17 -25.84 13.83
CA CYS A 254 -17.05 -26.90 13.33
C CYS A 254 -16.54 -28.30 13.65
N LEU A 255 -15.22 -28.52 13.63
CA LEU A 255 -14.61 -29.79 14.04
C LEU A 255 -14.88 -30.06 15.51
N LYS A 256 -14.70 -29.05 16.38
CA LYS A 256 -14.89 -29.18 17.83
C LYS A 256 -16.28 -29.69 18.24
N PHE A 257 -17.33 -29.41 17.46
CA PHE A 257 -18.70 -29.82 17.76
C PHE A 257 -19.12 -31.16 17.14
N GLN A 258 -18.25 -31.85 16.42
CA GLN A 258 -18.57 -33.19 15.90
C GLN A 258 -18.69 -34.20 17.05
N LYS A 259 -19.66 -35.12 16.95
CA LYS A 259 -19.84 -36.24 17.89
C LYS A 259 -18.81 -37.36 17.65
N TRP A 260 -17.54 -37.00 17.65
CA TRP A 260 -16.40 -37.88 17.31
C TRP A 260 -16.29 -39.10 18.23
N TYR A 261 -16.90 -39.05 19.42
CA TYR A 261 -16.92 -40.15 20.38
C TYR A 261 -17.70 -41.39 19.87
N ASP A 262 -18.67 -41.20 18.98
CA ASP A 262 -19.44 -42.29 18.36
C ASP A 262 -18.73 -42.95 17.16
N TRP A 263 -17.57 -42.41 16.74
CA TRP A 263 -16.84 -42.92 15.59
C TRP A 263 -15.96 -44.12 15.95
N ASN A 264 -15.57 -44.91 14.94
CA ASN A 264 -14.58 -45.98 15.11
C ASN A 264 -13.18 -45.42 15.42
N ASP A 265 -12.27 -46.27 15.89
CA ASP A 265 -10.94 -45.84 16.34
C ASP A 265 -10.08 -45.24 15.22
N GLU A 266 -10.26 -45.69 13.98
CA GLU A 266 -9.57 -45.14 12.81
C GLU A 266 -9.99 -43.69 12.53
N ASN A 267 -11.29 -43.41 12.49
CA ASN A 267 -11.82 -42.07 12.28
C ASN A 267 -11.49 -41.14 13.45
N LYS A 268 -11.46 -41.66 14.68
CA LYS A 268 -11.01 -40.90 15.87
C LYS A 268 -9.56 -40.45 15.75
N ARG A 269 -8.66 -41.31 15.24
CA ARG A 269 -7.26 -40.96 15.00
C ARG A 269 -7.12 -39.89 13.92
N LEU A 270 -7.83 -40.03 12.78
CA LEU A 270 -7.85 -39.03 11.71
C LEU A 270 -8.40 -37.68 12.20
N TYR A 271 -9.49 -37.70 12.96
CA TYR A 271 -10.07 -36.50 13.58
C TYR A 271 -9.08 -35.78 14.50
N LEU A 272 -8.34 -36.51 15.34
CA LEU A 272 -7.33 -35.91 16.21
C LEU A 272 -6.17 -35.30 15.43
N ILE A 273 -5.69 -35.95 14.36
CA ILE A 273 -4.67 -35.39 13.47
C ILE A 273 -5.19 -34.10 12.82
N PHE A 274 -6.43 -34.10 12.32
CA PHE A 274 -7.03 -32.93 11.70
C PHE A 274 -7.27 -31.81 12.71
N MET A 275 -7.74 -32.12 13.91
CA MET A 275 -7.86 -31.16 15.01
C MET A 275 -6.49 -30.58 15.35
N ILE A 276 -5.43 -31.37 15.51
CA ILE A 276 -4.07 -30.86 15.79
C ILE A 276 -3.57 -29.94 14.66
N ALA A 277 -3.81 -30.31 13.40
CA ALA A 277 -3.46 -29.49 12.25
C ALA A 277 -4.25 -28.16 12.22
N ALA A 278 -5.55 -28.20 12.53
CA ALA A 278 -6.42 -27.03 12.60
C ALA A 278 -6.22 -26.20 13.90
N LEU A 279 -5.69 -26.81 14.96
CA LEU A 279 -5.37 -26.20 16.26
C LEU A 279 -4.08 -25.37 16.22
N LYS A 280 -3.33 -25.45 15.11
CA LYS A 280 -2.48 -24.36 14.65
C LYS A 280 -3.32 -23.46 13.73
N PRO A 281 -4.20 -22.56 14.26
CA PRO A 281 -4.64 -21.46 13.44
C PRO A 281 -3.39 -20.76 12.92
N LEU A 282 -3.45 -20.21 11.71
CA LEU A 282 -2.50 -19.19 11.24
C LEU A 282 -2.58 -18.00 12.22
N ARG A 283 -1.98 -18.15 13.40
CA ARG A 283 -1.78 -17.12 14.38
C ARG A 283 -0.58 -16.36 13.87
N LEU A 284 -0.85 -15.30 13.12
CA LEU A 284 0.12 -14.22 12.95
C LEU A 284 0.29 -13.57 14.33
N GLN A 285 1.18 -14.13 15.14
CA GLN A 285 1.68 -13.51 16.36
C GLN A 285 2.85 -12.62 15.97
N PHE A 286 2.63 -11.31 15.97
CA PHE A 286 3.69 -10.35 15.72
C PHE A 286 4.54 -10.13 16.98
N SER A 287 3.97 -10.34 18.17
CA SER A 287 4.67 -10.36 19.47
C SER A 287 3.86 -11.13 20.52
N ASP A 288 4.47 -11.40 21.68
CA ASP A 288 3.81 -12.09 22.81
C ASP A 288 2.51 -11.40 23.27
N ASN A 289 2.37 -10.09 23.01
CA ASN A 289 1.23 -9.29 23.42
C ASN A 289 0.28 -8.92 22.26
N ILE A 290 0.65 -9.19 21.00
CA ILE A 290 -0.13 -8.80 19.82
C ILE A 290 -0.47 -10.04 19.02
N VAL A 291 -1.67 -10.55 19.28
CA VAL A 291 -2.30 -11.61 18.51
C VAL A 291 -3.28 -10.97 17.54
N VAL A 292 -3.20 -11.29 16.24
CA VAL A 292 -4.24 -10.92 15.28
C VAL A 292 -5.52 -11.69 15.63
N ASN A 293 -6.40 -11.04 16.38
CA ASN A 293 -7.72 -11.54 16.73
C ASN A 293 -8.81 -10.57 16.23
N TYR A 294 -10.07 -11.00 16.31
CA TYR A 294 -11.22 -10.20 15.89
C TYR A 294 -11.29 -8.85 16.62
N GLU A 295 -10.90 -8.80 17.90
CA GLU A 295 -10.85 -7.57 18.69
C GLU A 295 -9.82 -6.58 18.15
N LEU A 296 -8.64 -7.04 17.74
CA LEU A 296 -7.62 -6.22 17.11
C LEU A 296 -8.12 -5.65 15.79
N ALA A 297 -8.76 -6.47 14.95
CA ALA A 297 -9.33 -6.01 13.68
C ALA A 297 -10.39 -4.92 13.89
N ILE A 298 -11.30 -5.11 14.84
CA ILE A 298 -12.28 -4.08 15.23
C ILE A 298 -11.59 -2.82 15.76
N SER A 299 -10.57 -2.97 16.60
CA SER A 299 -9.82 -1.86 17.18
C SER A 299 -9.14 -1.02 16.09
N ILE A 300 -8.51 -1.66 15.11
CA ILE A 300 -7.90 -1.00 13.95
C ILE A 300 -8.96 -0.26 13.13
N LEU A 301 -10.11 -0.89 12.84
CA LEU A 301 -11.21 -0.25 12.11
C LEU A 301 -11.74 0.99 12.84
N LYS A 302 -11.98 0.90 14.16
CA LYS A 302 -12.40 2.03 14.99
C LYS A 302 -11.37 3.15 14.99
N THR A 303 -10.10 2.82 15.13
CA THR A 303 -8.99 3.78 15.13
C THR A 303 -8.89 4.48 13.77
N THR A 304 -8.97 3.73 12.68
CA THR A 304 -8.92 4.26 11.32
C THR A 304 -10.10 5.20 11.05
N PHE A 305 -11.31 4.81 11.45
CA PHE A 305 -12.50 5.66 11.32
C PHE A 305 -12.39 6.94 12.15
N SER A 306 -11.86 6.85 13.38
CA SER A 306 -11.61 8.01 14.25
C SER A 306 -10.62 9.00 13.61
N VAL A 307 -9.49 8.50 13.10
CA VAL A 307 -8.47 9.34 12.41
C VAL A 307 -9.05 10.00 11.16
N LEU A 308 -9.81 9.26 10.34
CA LEU A 308 -10.47 9.82 9.16
C LEU A 308 -11.50 10.90 9.52
N SER A 309 -12.24 10.72 10.61
CA SER A 309 -13.19 11.72 11.11
C SER A 309 -12.49 13.02 11.51
N VAL A 310 -11.37 12.93 12.23
CA VAL A 310 -10.57 14.11 12.63
C VAL A 310 -9.96 14.80 11.42
N LEU A 311 -9.43 14.05 10.46
CA LEU A 311 -8.89 14.62 9.22
C LEU A 311 -9.95 15.36 8.40
N LYS A 312 -11.18 14.87 8.38
CA LYS A 312 -12.30 15.53 7.70
C LYS A 312 -12.67 16.88 8.32
N GLU A 313 -12.49 17.05 9.62
CA GLU A 313 -12.76 18.32 10.31
C GLU A 313 -11.64 19.36 10.14
N LEU A 314 -10.43 18.91 9.76
CA LEU A 314 -9.26 19.76 9.57
C LEU A 314 -9.11 20.31 8.13
N VAL A 315 -9.93 19.84 7.19
CA VAL A 315 -9.94 20.25 5.77
C VAL A 315 -11.13 21.16 5.50
#